data_AF-A0A0M0F998-F1
#
_entry.id   AF-A0A0M0F998-F1
#
_cell.length_a   1.000
_cell.length_b   1.000
_cell.length_c   1.000
_cell.angle_alpha   90.00
_cell.angle_beta   90.00
_cell.angle_gamma   90.00
#
_symmetry.space_group_name_H-M   'P 1'
#
loop_
_entity.id
_entity.type
_entity.pdbx_description
1 polymer ?
#
loop_
_entity_poly.entity_id
_entity_poly.type
_entity_poly.pdbx_seq_one_letter_code
_entity_poly.pdbx_strand_id
1 'polypeptide(L)'
;MVIIYRGMKVDPAHDDQPLVENGNGNALGVRSTGANPDVVTYQQNTQAWVAPENLGEPQGISVAVGSGCNLPNHRRPKGAPWNGTGAAGLRVWQLDSATLTPAQLAAVAAPIPGQPHHYVVAPGEAMSLAQYQGYVAGTMGDWTFAPDPDPVCVAAVFEGAAVEPHLVRLAGGVADGDHPAELVDAIVEANRAGTGRDELIAGIESEVARAEAAGNDDGAERLRGVLDRLTGWCAPSSRIELT
;
A
#
# COMPACT_ATOMS: atom_id res chain seq x y z
N MET A 1 11.61 -4.45 20.20
CA MET A 1 11.15 -5.55 19.33
C MET A 1 9.81 -5.11 18.77
N VAL A 2 9.71 -4.96 17.45
CA VAL A 2 8.50 -4.51 16.78
C VAL A 2 8.22 -5.49 15.66
N ILE A 3 7.10 -6.20 15.74
CA ILE A 3 6.64 -7.01 14.62
C ILE A 3 6.00 -6.08 13.60
N ILE A 4 6.47 -6.15 12.36
CA ILE A 4 5.92 -5.44 11.23
C ILE A 4 5.10 -6.38 10.36
N TYR A 5 4.03 -5.87 9.77
CA TYR A 5 3.07 -6.62 8.97
C TYR A 5 2.94 -6.01 7.57
N ARG A 6 2.77 -6.85 6.55
CA ARG A 6 2.51 -6.41 5.17
C ARG A 6 1.63 -7.42 4.44
N GLY A 7 0.69 -6.92 3.64
CA GLY A 7 -0.05 -7.75 2.68
C GLY A 7 0.77 -8.00 1.43
N MET A 8 1.10 -9.24 1.13
CA MET A 8 1.85 -9.61 -0.08
C MET A 8 1.34 -10.91 -0.68
N LYS A 9 1.45 -11.04 -2.01
CA LYS A 9 1.19 -12.27 -2.75
C LYS A 9 2.25 -13.32 -2.40
N VAL A 10 1.85 -14.57 -2.46
CA VAL A 10 2.75 -15.73 -2.32
C VAL A 10 3.48 -15.95 -3.65
N ASP A 11 4.75 -16.34 -3.61
CA ASP A 11 5.48 -16.79 -4.79
C ASP A 11 4.81 -18.06 -5.36
N PRO A 12 4.38 -18.09 -6.63
CA PRO A 12 3.80 -19.30 -7.23
C PRO A 12 4.76 -20.50 -7.28
N ALA A 13 6.08 -20.28 -7.18
CA ALA A 13 7.09 -21.34 -7.11
C ALA A 13 7.39 -21.83 -5.68
N HIS A 14 7.07 -21.03 -4.65
CA HIS A 14 7.36 -21.30 -3.25
C HIS A 14 6.18 -20.85 -2.38
N ASP A 15 5.39 -21.79 -1.89
CA ASP A 15 4.15 -21.52 -1.15
C ASP A 15 4.36 -20.92 0.26
N ASP A 16 5.61 -20.83 0.70
CA ASP A 16 6.06 -20.29 1.97
C ASP A 16 6.86 -18.98 1.86
N GLN A 17 6.98 -18.40 0.66
CA GLN A 17 7.72 -17.14 0.43
C GLN A 17 6.84 -16.05 -0.18
N PRO A 18 7.10 -14.77 0.15
CA PRO A 18 6.44 -13.67 -0.54
C PRO A 18 6.98 -13.56 -1.97
N LEU A 19 6.10 -13.21 -2.91
CA LEU A 19 6.49 -12.86 -4.27
C LEU A 19 7.44 -11.65 -4.23
N VAL A 20 8.64 -11.79 -4.81
CA VAL A 20 9.62 -10.70 -4.93
C VAL A 20 9.50 -10.04 -6.30
N GLU A 21 8.97 -8.80 -6.33
CA GLU A 21 8.74 -8.08 -7.58
C GLU A 21 8.75 -6.55 -7.37
N ASN A 22 9.71 -5.86 -7.98
CA ASN A 22 9.75 -4.40 -7.97
C ASN A 22 8.61 -3.80 -8.80
N GLY A 23 8.10 -2.64 -8.39
CA GLY A 23 6.97 -2.00 -9.08
C GLY A 23 5.60 -2.60 -8.77
N ASN A 24 5.52 -3.66 -7.95
CA ASN A 24 4.27 -4.30 -7.56
C ASN A 24 3.95 -4.02 -6.08
N GLY A 25 2.86 -3.27 -5.82
CA GLY A 25 2.46 -2.91 -4.46
C GLY A 25 1.97 -4.09 -3.61
N ASN A 26 1.64 -5.23 -4.24
CA ASN A 26 1.24 -6.46 -3.57
C ASN A 26 2.40 -7.46 -3.42
N ALA A 27 3.63 -7.06 -3.67
CA ALA A 27 4.82 -7.92 -3.59
C ALA A 27 5.82 -7.39 -2.55
N LEU A 28 6.83 -8.21 -2.26
CA LEU A 28 8.06 -7.79 -1.61
C LEU A 28 8.95 -7.12 -2.66
N GLY A 29 8.83 -5.80 -2.79
CA GLY A 29 9.60 -5.02 -3.75
C GLY A 29 9.30 -3.54 -3.63
N VAL A 30 10.16 -2.72 -4.25
CA VAL A 30 10.08 -1.26 -4.15
C VAL A 30 9.44 -0.68 -5.41
N ARG A 31 8.40 0.13 -5.24
CA ARG A 31 7.87 1.00 -6.30
C ARG A 31 8.63 2.32 -6.30
N SER A 32 9.26 2.66 -7.41
CA SER A 32 10.03 3.91 -7.57
C SER A 32 9.53 4.79 -8.73
N THR A 33 8.52 4.31 -9.44
CA THR A 33 7.90 4.95 -10.61
C THR A 33 6.38 4.81 -10.53
N GLY A 34 5.66 5.49 -11.41
CA GLY A 34 4.19 5.48 -11.46
C GLY A 34 3.55 6.56 -10.58
N ALA A 35 2.23 6.48 -10.40
CA ALA A 35 1.43 7.47 -9.68
C ALA A 35 1.48 7.33 -8.15
N ASN A 36 1.94 6.19 -7.65
CA ASN A 36 1.96 5.80 -6.24
C ASN A 36 3.27 5.06 -5.87
N PRO A 37 4.45 5.67 -6.09
CA PRO A 37 5.73 5.07 -5.71
C PRO A 37 5.84 4.92 -4.18
N ASP A 38 6.62 3.96 -3.69
CA ASP A 38 7.02 3.84 -2.27
C ASP A 38 8.12 4.86 -1.91
N VAL A 39 8.96 5.19 -2.89
CA VAL A 39 10.09 6.11 -2.74
C VAL A 39 10.20 7.08 -3.91
N VAL A 40 10.59 8.32 -3.61
CA VAL A 40 11.05 9.30 -4.59
C VAL A 40 12.55 9.18 -4.74
N THR A 41 13.01 9.09 -5.99
CA THR A 41 14.43 9.00 -6.30
C THR A 41 15.00 10.34 -6.76
N TYR A 42 16.30 10.53 -6.57
CA TYR A 42 17.07 11.63 -7.16
C TYR A 42 18.26 11.07 -7.92
N GLN A 43 18.82 11.86 -8.84
CA GLN A 43 19.97 11.46 -9.65
C GLN A 43 21.28 11.85 -8.96
N GLN A 44 22.18 10.89 -8.79
CA GLN A 44 23.55 11.12 -8.36
C GLN A 44 24.49 10.27 -9.22
N ASN A 45 25.48 10.91 -9.85
CA ASN A 45 26.43 10.26 -10.76
C ASN A 45 25.73 9.40 -11.85
N THR A 46 24.65 9.92 -12.45
CA THR A 46 23.82 9.23 -13.47
C THR A 46 23.08 7.97 -12.99
N GLN A 47 23.04 7.73 -11.69
CA GLN A 47 22.29 6.63 -11.07
C GLN A 47 21.12 7.19 -10.24
N ALA A 48 20.04 6.43 -10.16
CA ALA A 48 18.94 6.72 -9.26
C ALA A 48 19.34 6.37 -7.82
N TRP A 49 19.13 7.30 -6.90
CA TRP A 49 19.39 7.18 -5.47
C TRP A 49 18.13 7.44 -4.67
N VAL A 50 18.09 6.85 -3.48
CA VAL A 50 17.02 7.01 -2.50
C VAL A 50 17.63 7.47 -1.18
N ALA A 51 16.98 8.44 -0.54
CA ALA A 51 17.31 8.88 0.81
C ALA A 51 16.32 8.27 1.81
N PRO A 52 16.67 8.15 3.11
CA PRO A 52 15.75 7.67 4.15
C PRO A 52 14.43 8.45 4.21
N GLU A 53 14.48 9.74 3.89
CA GLU A 53 13.35 10.66 3.98
C GLU A 53 13.12 11.42 2.66
N ASN A 54 11.86 11.84 2.46
CA ASN A 54 11.42 12.79 1.44
C ASN A 54 10.46 13.80 2.08
N LEU A 55 10.66 15.09 1.82
CA LEU A 55 9.87 16.17 2.44
C LEU A 55 9.90 16.17 3.99
N GLY A 56 10.99 15.66 4.59
CA GLY A 56 11.11 15.55 6.05
C GLY A 56 10.34 14.38 6.65
N GLU A 57 9.83 13.47 5.81
CA GLU A 57 9.10 12.28 6.24
C GLU A 57 9.78 11.00 5.75
N PRO A 58 9.76 9.91 6.54
CA PRO A 58 10.28 8.62 6.11
C PRO A 58 9.61 8.09 4.84
N GLN A 59 10.39 7.45 3.98
CA GLN A 59 9.90 6.76 2.78
C GLN A 59 10.47 5.34 2.69
N GLY A 60 9.74 4.46 2.02
CA GLY A 60 10.09 3.06 1.89
C GLY A 60 8.85 2.20 1.70
N ILE A 61 9.03 0.88 1.71
CA ILE A 61 7.88 -0.03 1.58
C ILE A 61 7.01 0.06 2.84
N SER A 62 5.73 0.36 2.66
CA SER A 62 4.77 0.50 3.76
C SER A 62 4.53 -0.83 4.48
N VAL A 63 4.48 -0.75 5.80
CA VAL A 63 4.16 -1.85 6.72
C VAL A 63 3.29 -1.30 7.85
N ALA A 64 2.64 -2.19 8.61
CA ALA A 64 1.92 -1.83 9.83
C ALA A 64 2.57 -2.47 11.04
N VAL A 65 2.40 -1.89 12.22
CA VAL A 65 2.87 -2.48 13.50
C VAL A 65 1.71 -2.81 14.42
N GLY A 66 1.98 -3.61 15.46
CA GLY A 66 1.03 -3.96 16.51
C GLY A 66 0.06 -5.07 16.12
N SER A 67 -0.50 -5.04 14.91
CA SER A 67 -1.35 -6.09 14.36
C SER A 67 -1.45 -5.98 12.84
N GLY A 68 -1.59 -7.12 12.15
CA GLY A 68 -1.93 -7.14 10.72
C GLY A 68 -3.29 -6.51 10.41
N CYS A 69 -4.19 -6.37 11.39
CA CYS A 69 -5.45 -5.63 11.22
C CYS A 69 -5.25 -4.12 11.03
N ASN A 70 -4.07 -3.59 11.36
CA ASN A 70 -3.72 -2.19 11.12
C ASN A 70 -3.28 -1.91 9.66
N LEU A 71 -3.24 -2.94 8.81
CA LEU A 71 -3.12 -2.76 7.37
C LEU A 71 -4.41 -2.13 6.80
N PRO A 72 -4.32 -1.24 5.79
CA PRO A 72 -5.48 -0.82 5.01
C PRO A 72 -6.24 -2.03 4.45
N ASN A 73 -7.56 -1.93 4.28
CA ASN A 73 -8.36 -3.09 3.85
C ASN A 73 -7.88 -3.64 2.50
N HIS A 74 -7.53 -2.77 1.55
CA HIS A 74 -7.01 -3.18 0.23
C HIS A 74 -5.60 -3.79 0.28
N ARG A 75 -4.99 -3.82 1.47
CA ARG A 75 -3.72 -4.50 1.79
C ARG A 75 -3.92 -5.71 2.70
N ARG A 76 -5.17 -6.16 2.91
CA ARG A 76 -5.52 -7.37 3.65
C ARG A 76 -6.21 -8.40 2.73
N PRO A 77 -6.07 -9.71 3.00
CA PRO A 77 -6.80 -10.77 2.30
C PRO A 77 -8.32 -10.55 2.37
N LYS A 78 -9.03 -10.93 1.30
CA LYS A 78 -10.50 -10.78 1.22
C LYS A 78 -11.22 -11.68 2.22
N GLY A 79 -12.23 -11.12 2.90
CA GLY A 79 -13.10 -11.87 3.80
C GLY A 79 -12.43 -12.30 5.10
N ALA A 80 -13.17 -13.07 5.91
CA ALA A 80 -12.70 -13.52 7.21
C ALA A 80 -11.42 -14.38 7.09
N PRO A 81 -10.49 -14.29 8.06
CA PRO A 81 -10.54 -13.48 9.29
C PRO A 81 -9.96 -12.07 9.15
N TRP A 82 -9.42 -11.73 7.97
CA TRP A 82 -8.74 -10.45 7.75
C TRP A 82 -9.68 -9.30 7.34
N ASN A 83 -10.87 -9.65 6.86
CA ASN A 83 -11.92 -8.73 6.40
C ASN A 83 -11.37 -7.61 5.50
N GLY A 84 -10.47 -7.97 4.57
CA GLY A 84 -9.88 -7.05 3.60
C GLY A 84 -10.63 -7.00 2.28
N THR A 85 -10.08 -6.17 1.39
CA THR A 85 -10.50 -5.95 -0.01
C THR A 85 -9.30 -6.07 -0.97
N GLY A 86 -8.17 -6.59 -0.48
CA GLY A 86 -6.93 -6.68 -1.23
C GLY A 86 -6.97 -7.63 -2.42
N ALA A 87 -5.91 -7.60 -3.22
CA ALA A 87 -5.79 -8.38 -4.43
C ALA A 87 -5.99 -9.89 -4.20
N ALA A 88 -6.43 -10.62 -5.23
CA ALA A 88 -6.50 -12.08 -5.16
C ALA A 88 -5.12 -12.69 -4.85
N GLY A 89 -5.09 -13.70 -3.99
CA GLY A 89 -3.86 -14.38 -3.56
C GLY A 89 -3.02 -13.64 -2.52
N LEU A 90 -3.49 -12.49 -2.01
CA LEU A 90 -2.81 -11.78 -0.94
C LEU A 90 -2.84 -12.57 0.38
N ARG A 91 -1.73 -12.57 1.11
CA ARG A 91 -1.59 -13.07 2.48
C ARG A 91 -1.00 -11.97 3.37
N VAL A 92 -1.27 -12.03 4.66
CA VAL A 92 -0.57 -11.16 5.63
C VAL A 92 0.70 -11.86 6.09
N TRP A 93 1.81 -11.15 5.95
CA TRP A 93 3.13 -11.58 6.37
C TRP A 93 3.55 -10.76 7.57
N GLN A 94 4.40 -11.33 8.41
CA GLN A 94 5.03 -10.67 9.53
C GLN A 94 6.55 -10.89 9.54
N LEU A 95 7.26 -9.91 10.09
CA LEU A 95 8.71 -9.96 10.30
C LEU A 95 9.04 -9.27 11.64
N ASP A 96 9.98 -9.81 12.40
CA ASP A 96 10.53 -9.10 13.56
C ASP A 96 11.54 -8.06 13.08
N SER A 97 11.25 -6.77 13.29
CA SER A 97 12.12 -5.70 12.81
C SER A 97 13.54 -5.78 13.40
N ALA A 98 13.75 -6.50 14.50
CA ALA A 98 15.08 -6.74 15.08
C ALA A 98 15.93 -7.72 14.25
N THR A 99 15.31 -8.56 13.41
CA THR A 99 15.98 -9.49 12.49
C THR A 99 16.05 -8.95 11.07
N LEU A 100 15.65 -7.70 10.85
CA LEU A 100 15.69 -7.06 9.55
C LEU A 100 17.14 -7.01 9.05
N THR A 101 17.44 -7.84 8.05
CA THR A 101 18.75 -7.88 7.41
C THR A 101 18.66 -7.46 5.95
N PRO A 102 19.64 -6.69 5.44
CA PRO A 102 20.86 -6.25 6.12
C PRO A 102 20.63 -4.98 6.98
N ALA A 103 21.58 -4.66 7.88
CA ALA A 103 21.47 -3.57 8.85
C ALA A 103 21.30 -2.15 8.25
N GLN A 104 21.44 -2.03 6.93
CA GLN A 104 21.17 -0.82 6.14
C GLN A 104 19.67 -0.59 5.89
N LEU A 105 18.79 -1.51 6.30
CA LEU A 105 17.36 -1.27 6.33
C LEU A 105 16.93 -0.92 7.76
N ALA A 106 15.91 -0.06 7.88
CA ALA A 106 15.32 0.29 9.16
C ALA A 106 13.80 0.28 9.08
N ALA A 107 13.14 -0.30 10.09
CA ALA A 107 11.71 -0.10 10.30
C ALA A 107 11.49 1.23 11.04
N VAL A 108 10.90 2.22 10.37
CA VAL A 108 10.74 3.59 10.87
C VAL A 108 9.26 3.93 10.98
N ALA A 109 8.86 4.54 12.10
CA ALA A 109 7.50 5.02 12.29
C ALA A 109 7.19 6.13 11.26
N ALA A 110 6.09 5.98 10.54
CA ALA A 110 5.62 6.95 9.54
C ALA A 110 4.11 7.18 9.67
N PRO A 111 3.62 7.57 10.87
CA PRO A 111 2.18 7.71 11.12
C PRO A 111 1.59 8.80 10.23
N ILE A 112 0.38 8.56 9.73
CA ILE A 112 -0.40 9.51 8.94
C ILE A 112 -1.84 9.56 9.49
N PRO A 113 -2.66 10.57 9.12
CA PRO A 113 -4.06 10.62 9.51
C PRO A 113 -4.81 9.33 9.18
N GLY A 114 -5.48 8.75 10.19
CA GLY A 114 -6.21 7.48 10.06
C GLY A 114 -5.36 6.22 9.99
N GLN A 115 -4.01 6.31 10.04
CA GLN A 115 -3.10 5.16 10.08
C GLN A 115 -1.95 5.41 11.09
N PRO A 116 -2.24 5.49 12.40
CA PRO A 116 -1.23 5.78 13.43
C PRO A 116 -0.19 4.67 13.61
N HIS A 117 -0.47 3.46 13.11
CA HIS A 117 0.41 2.31 13.16
C HIS A 117 1.19 2.09 11.85
N HIS A 118 1.17 3.07 10.93
CA HIS A 118 1.92 3.00 9.69
C HIS A 118 3.42 3.18 9.94
N TYR A 119 4.20 2.27 9.38
CA TYR A 119 5.65 2.24 9.39
C TYR A 119 6.14 2.05 7.96
N VAL A 120 7.40 2.33 7.72
CA VAL A 120 8.09 1.98 6.47
C VAL A 120 9.32 1.15 6.77
N VAL A 121 9.64 0.20 5.90
CA VAL A 121 11.00 -0.35 5.83
C VAL A 121 11.81 0.57 4.92
N ALA A 122 12.49 1.54 5.53
CA ALA A 122 13.26 2.58 4.86
C ALA A 122 14.73 2.14 4.64
N PRO A 123 15.43 2.75 3.67
CA PRO A 123 16.89 2.72 3.70
C PRO A 123 17.37 3.50 4.95
N GLY A 124 18.30 2.95 5.71
CA GLY A 124 18.85 3.58 6.93
C GLY A 124 19.82 4.73 6.63
N GLU A 125 20.37 4.77 5.43
CA GLU A 125 21.18 5.86 4.89
C GLU A 125 20.93 5.99 3.38
N ALA A 126 21.38 7.08 2.77
CA ALA A 126 21.23 7.26 1.33
C ALA A 126 22.00 6.17 0.56
N MET A 127 21.34 5.53 -0.41
CA MET A 127 21.93 4.48 -1.23
C MET A 127 21.36 4.47 -2.65
N SER A 128 22.00 3.74 -3.56
CA SER A 128 21.44 3.56 -4.91
C SER A 128 20.10 2.82 -4.84
N LEU A 129 19.17 3.16 -5.74
CA LEU A 129 17.87 2.48 -5.81
C LEU A 129 18.04 0.96 -5.99
N ALA A 130 18.98 0.54 -6.84
CA ALA A 130 19.26 -0.87 -7.10
C ALA A 130 19.72 -1.62 -5.83
N GLN A 131 20.56 -0.96 -5.00
CA GLN A 131 20.99 -1.52 -3.72
C GLN A 131 19.83 -1.64 -2.74
N TYR A 132 19.00 -0.60 -2.62
CA TYR A 132 17.81 -0.63 -1.76
C TYR A 132 16.84 -1.74 -2.18
N GLN A 133 16.55 -1.86 -3.48
CA GLN A 133 15.75 -2.95 -4.04
C GLN A 133 16.33 -4.33 -3.73
N GLY A 134 17.64 -4.50 -3.89
CA GLY A 134 18.33 -5.75 -3.57
C GLY A 134 18.25 -6.10 -2.07
N TYR A 135 18.36 -5.11 -1.19
CA TYR A 135 18.22 -5.30 0.25
C TYR A 135 16.79 -5.67 0.65
N VAL A 136 15.78 -4.99 0.12
CA VAL A 136 14.37 -5.34 0.37
C VAL A 136 14.08 -6.77 -0.10
N ALA A 137 14.49 -7.12 -1.31
CA ALA A 137 14.36 -8.50 -1.82
C ALA A 137 15.10 -9.52 -0.94
N GLY A 138 16.27 -9.14 -0.41
CA GLY A 138 17.07 -9.99 0.49
C GLY A 138 16.37 -10.35 1.80
N THR A 139 15.37 -9.57 2.25
CA THR A 139 14.58 -9.88 3.45
C THR A 139 13.60 -11.04 3.26
N MET A 140 13.44 -11.58 2.05
CA MET A 140 12.42 -12.60 1.71
C MET A 140 12.36 -13.76 2.71
N GLY A 141 13.52 -14.30 3.11
CA GLY A 141 13.60 -15.43 4.04
C GLY A 141 13.27 -15.09 5.50
N ASP A 142 13.17 -13.80 5.84
CA ASP A 142 12.86 -13.33 7.20
C ASP A 142 11.33 -13.13 7.39
N TRP A 143 10.56 -13.13 6.31
CA TRP A 143 9.10 -13.01 6.36
C TRP A 143 8.44 -14.36 6.61
N THR A 144 7.47 -14.38 7.52
CA THR A 144 6.65 -15.57 7.81
C THR A 144 5.16 -15.21 7.72
N PHE A 145 4.29 -16.19 7.49
CA PHE A 145 2.85 -15.93 7.55
C PHE A 145 2.45 -15.42 8.92
N ALA A 146 1.70 -14.32 8.94
CA ALA A 146 1.06 -13.87 10.17
C ALA A 146 -0.01 -14.89 10.58
N PRO A 147 -0.15 -15.18 11.89
CA PRO A 147 -1.28 -15.94 12.37
C PRO A 147 -2.58 -15.18 12.08
N ASP A 148 -3.68 -15.92 11.96
CA ASP A 148 -4.99 -15.29 11.82
C ASP A 148 -5.26 -14.36 13.02
N PRO A 149 -5.87 -13.19 12.78
CA PRO A 149 -6.12 -12.22 13.83
C PRO A 149 -7.22 -12.72 14.77
N ASP A 150 -6.96 -12.62 16.09
CA ASP A 150 -7.94 -12.82 17.14
C ASP A 150 -7.99 -11.55 18.04
N PRO A 151 -9.09 -10.77 18.02
CA PRO A 151 -10.31 -10.99 17.24
C PRO A 151 -10.11 -10.75 15.73
N VAL A 152 -11.04 -11.31 14.94
CA VAL A 152 -11.18 -11.03 13.49
C VAL A 152 -11.08 -9.52 13.23
N CYS A 153 -10.35 -9.13 12.18
CA CYS A 153 -10.21 -7.71 11.87
C CYS A 153 -11.57 -7.05 11.62
N VAL A 154 -11.72 -5.80 12.04
CA VAL A 154 -12.95 -5.06 11.78
C VAL A 154 -13.06 -4.81 10.27
N ALA A 155 -14.17 -5.27 9.68
CA ALA A 155 -14.57 -4.89 8.34
C ALA A 155 -15.02 -3.42 8.39
N ALA A 156 -14.54 -2.60 7.45
CA ALA A 156 -15.21 -1.34 7.16
C ALA A 156 -16.58 -1.67 6.55
N VAL A 157 -17.64 -1.68 7.36
CA VAL A 157 -19.01 -1.90 6.87
C VAL A 157 -19.54 -0.55 6.39
N PHE A 158 -19.49 -0.32 5.08
CA PHE A 158 -20.16 0.80 4.44
C PHE A 158 -21.16 0.24 3.42
N GLU A 159 -22.26 -0.32 3.91
CA GLU A 159 -23.42 -0.60 3.06
C GLU A 159 -23.97 0.73 2.55
N GLY A 160 -23.84 0.98 1.24
CA GLY A 160 -24.54 2.08 0.58
C GLY A 160 -23.93 3.47 0.76
N ALA A 161 -22.61 3.60 0.97
CA ALA A 161 -21.94 4.88 0.70
C ALA A 161 -22.17 5.24 -0.77
N ALA A 162 -23.11 6.15 -1.02
CA ALA A 162 -23.44 6.58 -2.36
C ALA A 162 -22.28 7.44 -2.87
N VAL A 163 -21.27 6.79 -3.45
CA VAL A 163 -20.26 7.49 -4.24
C VAL A 163 -21.01 8.26 -5.30
N GLU A 164 -20.79 9.58 -5.34
CA GLU A 164 -21.47 10.43 -6.30
C GLU A 164 -21.30 9.84 -7.71
N PRO A 165 -22.36 9.85 -8.56
CA PRO A 165 -22.28 9.25 -9.90
C PRO A 165 -21.10 9.77 -10.74
N HIS A 166 -20.66 10.99 -10.47
CA HIS A 166 -19.48 11.58 -11.08
C HIS A 166 -18.18 10.85 -10.70
N LEU A 167 -17.97 10.57 -9.41
CA LEU A 167 -16.82 9.82 -8.90
C LEU A 167 -16.83 8.38 -9.42
N VAL A 168 -18.00 7.74 -9.48
CA VAL A 168 -18.15 6.39 -10.06
C VAL A 168 -17.70 6.38 -11.53
N ARG A 169 -18.14 7.35 -12.32
CA ARG A 169 -17.74 7.46 -13.74
C ARG A 169 -16.23 7.65 -13.88
N LEU A 170 -15.62 8.50 -13.06
CA LEU A 170 -14.17 8.74 -13.09
C LEU A 170 -13.37 7.50 -12.66
N ALA A 171 -13.85 6.78 -11.64
CA ALA A 171 -13.25 5.51 -11.22
C ALA A 171 -13.32 4.46 -12.33
N GLY A 172 -14.45 4.37 -13.06
CA GLY A 172 -14.58 3.55 -14.26
C GLY A 172 -13.54 3.89 -15.33
N GLY A 173 -13.35 5.17 -15.63
CA GLY A 173 -12.32 5.63 -16.59
C GLY A 173 -10.90 5.22 -16.16
N VAL A 174 -10.56 5.37 -14.87
CA VAL A 174 -9.27 4.92 -14.33
C VAL A 174 -9.11 3.40 -14.45
N ALA A 175 -10.16 2.63 -14.17
CA ALA A 175 -10.13 1.18 -14.36
C ALA A 175 -9.89 0.81 -15.84
N ASP A 176 -10.45 1.58 -16.78
CA ASP A 176 -10.27 1.40 -18.22
C ASP A 176 -8.91 1.91 -18.74
N GLY A 177 -8.19 2.72 -17.96
CA GLY A 177 -6.80 3.11 -18.21
C GLY A 177 -6.53 4.61 -18.27
N ASP A 178 -7.53 5.43 -17.96
CA ASP A 178 -7.35 6.87 -17.84
C ASP A 178 -6.40 7.20 -16.68
N HIS A 179 -5.67 8.30 -16.83
CA HIS A 179 -4.81 8.81 -15.77
C HIS A 179 -5.67 9.26 -14.56
N PRO A 180 -5.31 8.91 -13.31
CA PRO A 180 -6.16 9.15 -12.14
C PRO A 180 -6.27 10.61 -11.69
N ALA A 181 -5.80 11.58 -12.48
CA ALA A 181 -5.73 12.98 -12.06
C ALA A 181 -7.13 13.56 -11.80
N GLU A 182 -8.05 13.41 -12.75
CA GLU A 182 -9.42 13.92 -12.60
C GLU A 182 -10.18 13.24 -11.46
N LEU A 183 -9.99 11.93 -11.27
CA LEU A 183 -10.56 11.21 -10.13
C LEU A 183 -10.05 11.77 -8.80
N VAL A 184 -8.74 12.02 -8.71
CA VAL A 184 -8.14 12.56 -7.49
C VAL A 184 -8.65 13.97 -7.19
N ASP A 185 -8.73 14.84 -8.19
CA ASP A 185 -9.26 16.19 -8.02
C ASP A 185 -10.71 16.16 -7.52
N ALA A 186 -11.54 15.28 -8.10
CA ALA A 186 -12.92 15.11 -7.67
C ALA A 186 -13.06 14.54 -6.24
N ILE A 187 -12.18 13.60 -5.84
CA ILE A 187 -12.15 13.08 -4.46
C ILE A 187 -11.82 14.20 -3.47
N VAL A 188 -10.83 15.04 -3.79
CA VAL A 188 -10.43 16.17 -2.94
C VAL A 188 -11.56 17.21 -2.86
N GLU A 189 -12.24 17.48 -3.97
CA GLU A 189 -13.40 18.38 -3.98
C GLU A 189 -14.54 17.85 -3.12
N ALA A 190 -14.88 16.56 -3.24
CA ALA A 190 -15.91 15.92 -2.43
C ALA A 190 -15.57 15.95 -0.93
N ASN A 191 -14.31 15.70 -0.56
CA ASN A 191 -13.87 15.81 0.83
C ASN A 191 -13.98 17.25 1.36
N ARG A 192 -13.61 18.26 0.57
CA ARG A 192 -13.80 19.68 0.91
C ARG A 192 -15.28 20.07 1.02
N ALA A 193 -16.16 19.41 0.26
CA ALA A 193 -17.60 19.58 0.34
C ALA A 193 -18.24 18.86 1.54
N GLY A 194 -17.49 18.03 2.26
CA GLY A 194 -17.90 17.40 3.52
C GLY A 194 -18.01 15.87 3.49
N THR A 195 -17.71 15.21 2.37
CA THR A 195 -17.67 13.74 2.33
C THR A 195 -16.49 13.22 3.16
N GLY A 196 -16.76 12.29 4.07
CA GLY A 196 -15.73 11.77 4.98
C GLY A 196 -14.66 10.96 4.24
N ARG A 197 -13.41 11.01 4.74
CA ARG A 197 -12.28 10.22 4.20
C ARG A 197 -12.60 8.74 4.07
N ASP A 198 -13.15 8.13 5.12
CA ASP A 198 -13.42 6.69 5.13
C ASP A 198 -14.55 6.30 4.16
N GLU A 199 -15.51 7.22 3.94
CA GLU A 199 -16.57 7.06 2.95
C GLU A 199 -16.01 7.08 1.51
N LEU A 200 -15.10 8.00 1.22
CA LEU A 200 -14.42 8.08 -0.08
C LEU A 200 -13.56 6.83 -0.34
N ILE A 201 -12.82 6.37 0.67
CA ILE A 201 -12.02 5.12 0.58
C ILE A 201 -12.94 3.93 0.29
N ALA A 202 -14.02 3.76 1.06
CA ALA A 202 -14.98 2.68 0.87
C ALA A 202 -15.63 2.72 -0.53
N GLY A 203 -15.87 3.93 -1.03
CA GLY A 203 -16.34 4.16 -2.38
C GLY A 203 -15.42 3.61 -3.46
N ILE A 204 -14.14 3.94 -3.39
CA ILE A 204 -13.13 3.41 -4.32
C ILE A 204 -12.95 1.90 -4.15
N GLU A 205 -13.02 1.36 -2.92
CA GLU A 205 -13.01 -0.09 -2.67
C GLU A 205 -14.20 -0.81 -3.33
N SER A 206 -15.37 -0.18 -3.39
CA SER A 206 -16.53 -0.71 -4.13
C SER A 206 -16.27 -0.79 -5.63
N GLU A 207 -15.62 0.21 -6.20
CA GLU A 207 -15.25 0.24 -7.61
C GLU A 207 -14.15 -0.78 -7.95
N VAL A 208 -13.19 -1.01 -7.03
CA VAL A 208 -12.23 -2.13 -7.12
C VAL A 208 -12.99 -3.46 -7.22
N ALA A 209 -13.93 -3.71 -6.31
CA ALA A 209 -14.72 -4.95 -6.32
C ALA A 209 -15.55 -5.11 -7.60
N ARG A 210 -16.09 -4.01 -8.14
CA ARG A 210 -16.83 -4.02 -9.42
C ARG A 210 -15.92 -4.37 -10.60
N ALA A 211 -14.72 -3.79 -10.67
CA ALA A 211 -13.75 -4.08 -11.72
C ALA A 211 -13.35 -5.57 -11.70
N GLU A 212 -13.09 -6.13 -10.51
CA GLU A 212 -12.77 -7.55 -10.35
C GLU A 212 -13.95 -8.47 -10.72
N ALA A 213 -15.18 -8.12 -10.33
CA ALA A 213 -16.37 -8.88 -10.71
C ALA A 213 -16.59 -8.88 -12.23
N ALA A 214 -16.08 -7.87 -12.94
CA ALA A 214 -16.08 -7.80 -14.40
C ALA A 214 -14.85 -8.48 -15.05
N GLY A 215 -13.92 -9.04 -14.26
CA GLY A 215 -12.67 -9.64 -14.76
C GLY A 215 -11.61 -8.64 -15.20
N ASN A 216 -11.71 -7.37 -14.78
CA ASN A 216 -10.74 -6.32 -15.06
C ASN A 216 -9.73 -6.18 -13.89
N ASP A 217 -8.84 -7.15 -13.76
CA ASP A 217 -7.82 -7.17 -12.69
C ASP A 217 -6.85 -5.98 -12.79
N ASP A 218 -6.45 -5.56 -13.99
CA ASP A 218 -5.58 -4.40 -14.20
C ASP A 218 -6.24 -3.11 -13.74
N GLY A 219 -7.53 -2.92 -14.05
CA GLY A 219 -8.31 -1.79 -13.60
C GLY A 219 -8.48 -1.75 -12.09
N ALA A 220 -8.70 -2.92 -11.47
CA ALA A 220 -8.74 -3.05 -10.01
C ALA A 220 -7.41 -2.64 -9.37
N GLU A 221 -6.27 -3.03 -9.95
CA GLU A 221 -4.95 -2.63 -9.44
C GLU A 221 -4.66 -1.13 -9.62
N ARG A 222 -5.12 -0.51 -10.72
CA ARG A 222 -5.03 0.95 -10.89
C ARG A 222 -5.80 1.70 -9.79
N LEU A 223 -7.01 1.25 -9.47
CA LEU A 223 -7.82 1.81 -8.39
C LEU A 223 -7.20 1.57 -7.01
N ARG A 224 -6.59 0.40 -6.76
CA ARG A 224 -5.78 0.18 -5.55
C ARG A 224 -4.60 1.13 -5.44
N GLY A 225 -4.03 1.55 -6.57
CA GLY A 225 -3.02 2.60 -6.58
C GLY A 225 -3.52 3.96 -6.13
N VAL A 226 -4.80 4.28 -6.36
CA VAL A 226 -5.46 5.46 -5.79
C VAL A 226 -5.67 5.28 -4.28
N LEU A 227 -6.15 4.10 -3.86
CA LEU A 227 -6.31 3.77 -2.43
C LEU A 227 -5.00 3.91 -1.65
N ASP A 228 -3.87 3.47 -2.21
CA ASP A 228 -2.56 3.67 -1.59
C ASP A 228 -2.26 5.14 -1.28
N ARG A 229 -2.63 6.03 -2.19
CA ARG A 229 -2.39 7.47 -2.02
C ARG A 229 -3.30 8.06 -0.94
N LEU A 230 -4.54 7.58 -0.85
CA LEU A 230 -5.52 7.98 0.17
C LEU A 230 -5.20 7.41 1.57
N THR A 231 -4.58 6.23 1.62
CA THR A 231 -4.17 5.57 2.86
C THR A 231 -2.69 5.75 3.17
N GLY A 232 -1.99 6.63 2.43
CA GLY A 232 -0.56 6.92 2.52
C GLY A 232 0.38 5.71 2.46
N TRP A 233 -0.05 4.64 1.80
CA TRP A 233 0.75 3.47 1.41
C TRP A 233 1.58 3.77 0.15
N CYS A 234 2.23 4.92 0.15
CA CYS A 234 3.12 5.44 -0.88
C CYS A 234 4.03 6.53 -0.29
N ALA A 235 4.97 7.01 -1.10
CA ALA A 235 5.89 8.09 -0.77
C ALA A 235 5.13 9.35 -0.33
N PRO A 236 5.68 10.14 0.63
CA PRO A 236 5.03 11.34 1.17
C PRO A 236 4.47 12.29 0.10
N SER A 237 5.27 12.60 -0.93
CA SER A 237 4.88 13.51 -2.02
C SER A 237 3.75 13.02 -2.93
N SER A 238 3.39 11.73 -2.87
CA SER A 238 2.34 11.14 -3.72
C SER A 238 1.00 10.96 -3.00
N ARG A 239 0.97 11.23 -1.68
CA ARG A 239 -0.22 11.07 -0.84
C ARG A 239 -1.30 12.07 -1.22
N ILE A 240 -2.55 11.66 -1.02
CA ILE A 240 -3.71 12.54 -1.15
C ILE A 240 -4.17 12.85 0.28
N GLU A 241 -3.99 14.10 0.69
CA GLU A 241 -4.42 14.56 2.01
C GLU A 241 -5.91 14.83 2.00
N LEU A 242 -6.65 14.09 2.82
CA LEU A 242 -8.07 14.29 3.08
C LEU A 242 -8.24 14.69 4.55
N THR A 243 -9.16 15.61 4.81
CA THR A 243 -9.57 16.06 6.15
C THR A 243 -10.56 15.10 6.79
#